data_AF-A0A8T3TKZ3-F1
#
_entry.id   AF-A0A8T3TKZ3-F1
#
_cell.length_a   1.000
_cell.length_b   1.000
_cell.length_c   1.000
_cell.angle_alpha   90.00
_cell.angle_beta   90.00
_cell.angle_gamma   90.00
#
_symmetry.space_group_name_H-M   'P 1'
#
loop_
_entity.id
_entity.type
_entity.pdbx_description
1 polymer ?
#
loop_
_entity_poly.entity_id
_entity_poly.type
_entity_poly.pdbx_seq_one_letter_code
_entity_poly.pdbx_strand_id
1 'polypeptide(L)'
;PPPGGFPGSGPAPAAGPPYPDPVDGQVVYDFADVLAPATEAVATSTIAGIEERTGAELVVYTQVKPESDSPAEAEQDAIALMDQWGVGRAGFDDGLVILFDMAEPDGCHGQVQLYAGPGYRATFLANEERQAIFETEMLPLLRDCDIQGALQVALERVDANATPEHAVTLERGRQIDAVIGLLVAPLAFLLLVAWAGRSWLRYGKDPIYLDDPSIHMPAPPAELTPAAGALLVDGRSSRRTLTTAMLHLASRGELAFRRHDELLRDKVGVQLLAADSDDPQLIRNRRKLPTTEAEEYALVRLRAIGGSGPGGYMDPDDLLQFGKFVDKFDDRLEAHVARQGWFREMPGKSVERWSYRGGVALVAGFVLGVLGVTLPSSGVLLLGVAVGAASVVMLILARVMPARTMPGAMLFAMLAAYKRTLHKTMAGARSMDQVVTETRLPWLETPDQAAVWSVALGLKDDVQRVLERSVEDVREGRVAPGAVWAPVWYGSGGGSSPGGSGGFGGLAPGLMSASGVPDFGGMMSAIGTIGDSPSPSGSGSGGFSGGSSGGGGGGSGGGF
;
A
#
# COMPACT_ATOMS: atom_id res chain seq x y z
N PRO A 1 55.94 -8.81 -46.55
CA PRO A 1 54.50 -8.46 -46.56
C PRO A 1 54.32 -6.95 -46.40
N PRO A 2 53.69 -6.24 -47.36
CA PRO A 2 53.58 -4.79 -47.30
C PRO A 2 52.57 -4.35 -46.22
N PRO A 3 52.69 -3.12 -45.70
CA PRO A 3 51.71 -2.55 -44.77
C PRO A 3 50.40 -2.26 -45.53
N GLY A 4 49.29 -2.86 -45.09
CA GLY A 4 47.95 -2.41 -45.50
C GLY A 4 47.73 -1.04 -44.85
N GLY A 5 47.40 0.02 -45.57
CA GLY A 5 46.29 0.13 -46.50
C GLY A 5 45.19 0.88 -45.74
N PHE A 6 45.25 2.22 -45.78
CA PHE A 6 44.22 3.09 -45.24
C PHE A 6 42.84 2.63 -45.75
N PRO A 7 41.83 2.44 -44.89
CA PRO A 7 40.50 2.10 -45.35
C PRO A 7 40.01 3.24 -46.25
N GLY A 8 39.69 2.88 -47.49
CA GLY A 8 39.22 3.80 -48.50
C GLY A 8 37.88 4.42 -48.12
N SER A 9 37.73 5.64 -48.62
CA SER A 9 36.50 6.39 -48.85
C SER A 9 35.30 5.53 -49.28
N GLY A 10 34.60 4.96 -48.29
CA GLY A 10 33.20 4.59 -48.43
C GLY A 10 32.33 5.86 -48.41
N PRO A 11 31.09 5.82 -48.94
CA PRO A 11 30.15 6.92 -48.72
C PRO A 11 29.97 7.11 -47.21
N ALA A 12 30.06 8.37 -46.75
CA ALA A 12 29.84 8.72 -45.36
C ALA A 12 28.49 8.13 -44.87
N PRO A 13 28.44 7.54 -43.67
CA PRO A 13 27.19 7.04 -43.11
C PRO A 13 26.19 8.19 -42.97
N ALA A 14 24.90 7.87 -42.95
CA ALA A 14 23.87 8.87 -42.67
C ALA A 14 24.14 9.52 -41.30
N ALA A 15 23.93 10.84 -41.20
CA ALA A 15 24.05 11.56 -39.94
C ALA A 15 23.09 10.96 -38.90
N GLY A 16 23.58 10.78 -37.68
CA GLY A 16 22.80 10.21 -36.58
C GLY A 16 21.88 11.25 -35.91
N PRO A 17 21.00 10.81 -35.00
CA PRO A 17 20.74 9.42 -34.62
C PRO A 17 19.90 8.66 -35.67
N PRO A 18 20.10 7.33 -35.87
CA PRO A 18 21.09 6.49 -35.17
C PRO A 18 22.51 6.66 -35.72
N TYR A 19 23.50 6.57 -34.84
CA TYR A 19 24.92 6.60 -35.19
C TYR A 19 25.41 5.23 -35.68
N PRO A 20 26.48 5.15 -36.49
CA PRO A 20 27.12 3.88 -36.81
C PRO A 20 27.68 3.20 -35.56
N ASP A 21 27.90 1.88 -35.62
CA ASP A 21 28.54 1.17 -34.51
C ASP A 21 29.99 1.66 -34.33
N PRO A 22 30.45 1.88 -33.07
CA PRO A 22 31.82 2.30 -32.81
C PRO A 22 32.81 1.19 -33.19
N VAL A 23 34.01 1.61 -33.59
CA VAL A 23 35.12 0.72 -33.93
C VAL A 23 36.05 0.61 -32.72
N ASP A 24 36.35 -0.62 -32.30
CA ASP A 24 37.23 -0.88 -31.16
C ASP A 24 38.59 -0.16 -31.30
N GLY A 25 38.92 0.66 -30.31
CA GLY A 25 40.18 1.42 -30.25
C GLY A 25 40.21 2.70 -31.09
N GLN A 26 39.11 3.04 -31.78
CA GLN A 26 38.98 4.31 -32.49
C GLN A 26 38.18 5.31 -31.63
N VAL A 27 38.76 6.50 -31.43
CA VAL A 27 38.19 7.57 -30.59
C VAL A 27 37.87 8.85 -31.36
N VAL A 28 38.37 8.98 -32.60
CA VAL A 28 38.08 10.10 -33.50
C VAL A 28 37.33 9.57 -34.73
N TYR A 29 36.17 10.15 -35.02
CA TYR A 29 35.29 9.80 -36.13
C TYR A 29 35.02 11.05 -36.95
N ASP A 30 35.78 11.25 -38.04
CA ASP A 30 35.61 12.40 -38.93
C ASP A 30 34.73 12.06 -40.15
N PHE A 31 33.40 11.99 -39.98
CA PHE A 31 32.50 11.70 -41.11
C PHE A 31 32.17 12.93 -41.94
N ALA A 32 32.47 14.13 -41.44
CA ALA A 32 32.32 15.38 -42.18
C ALA A 32 33.54 15.73 -43.07
N ASP A 33 34.66 14.99 -42.95
CA ASP A 33 35.92 15.24 -43.67
C ASP A 33 36.45 16.67 -43.43
N VAL A 34 36.37 17.14 -42.18
CA VAL A 34 36.76 18.50 -41.77
C VAL A 34 38.05 18.55 -40.96
N LEU A 35 38.61 17.40 -40.58
CA LEU A 35 39.86 17.28 -39.82
C LEU A 35 40.99 16.77 -40.71
N ALA A 36 42.18 17.37 -40.56
CA ALA A 36 43.37 16.85 -41.22
C ALA A 36 43.82 15.54 -40.54
N PRO A 37 44.38 14.56 -41.28
CA PRO A 37 44.88 13.30 -40.68
C PRO A 37 45.91 13.49 -39.57
N ALA A 38 46.70 14.58 -39.62
CA ALA A 38 47.63 14.92 -38.56
C ALA A 38 46.91 15.34 -37.27
N THR A 39 45.81 16.08 -37.39
CA THR A 39 44.97 16.53 -36.27
C THR A 39 44.24 15.34 -35.64
N GLU A 40 43.71 14.41 -36.44
CA GLU A 40 43.13 13.16 -35.94
C GLU A 40 44.15 12.32 -35.14
N ALA A 41 45.38 12.20 -35.65
CA ALA A 41 46.44 11.45 -34.98
C ALA A 41 46.84 12.10 -33.64
N VAL A 42 46.94 13.42 -33.59
CA VAL A 42 47.21 14.16 -32.35
C VAL A 42 46.06 14.00 -31.36
N ALA A 43 44.81 14.18 -31.81
CA ALA A 43 43.63 14.02 -30.96
C ALA A 43 43.53 12.60 -30.39
N THR A 44 43.75 11.58 -31.22
CA THR A 44 43.79 10.17 -30.80
C THR A 44 44.86 9.92 -29.74
N SER A 45 46.07 10.48 -29.93
CA SER A 45 47.16 10.33 -28.96
C SER A 45 46.86 11.02 -27.62
N THR A 46 46.25 12.20 -27.65
CA THR A 46 45.88 12.94 -26.43
C THR A 46 44.79 12.20 -25.65
N ILE A 47 43.74 11.73 -26.34
CA ILE A 47 42.64 10.97 -25.74
C ILE A 47 43.17 9.67 -25.11
N ALA A 48 44.02 8.92 -25.80
CA ALA A 48 44.62 7.71 -25.26
C ALA A 48 45.45 7.98 -23.99
N GLY A 49 46.17 9.11 -23.93
CA GLY A 49 46.91 9.51 -22.73
C GLY A 49 46.01 9.89 -21.55
N ILE A 50 44.86 10.50 -21.81
CA ILE A 50 43.84 10.82 -20.79
C ILE A 50 43.25 9.53 -20.22
N GLU A 51 42.88 8.59 -21.09
CA GLU A 51 42.33 7.29 -20.72
C GLU A 51 43.34 6.49 -19.89
N GLU A 52 44.61 6.44 -20.30
CA GLU A 52 45.66 5.74 -19.55
C GLU A 52 45.85 6.33 -18.14
N ARG A 53 45.73 7.65 -17.99
CA ARG A 53 45.98 8.34 -16.72
C ARG A 53 44.79 8.37 -15.76
N THR A 54 43.57 8.46 -16.30
CA THR A 54 42.35 8.69 -15.49
C THR A 54 41.29 7.61 -15.68
N GLY A 55 41.35 6.86 -16.77
CA GLY A 55 40.32 5.94 -17.24
C GLY A 55 39.09 6.64 -17.83
N ALA A 56 39.09 7.97 -17.98
CA ALA A 56 38.01 8.68 -18.64
C ALA A 56 38.03 8.42 -20.15
N GLU A 57 36.87 8.11 -20.72
CA GLU A 57 36.74 7.75 -22.14
C GLU A 57 36.21 8.95 -22.94
N LEU A 58 36.95 9.37 -23.96
CA LEU A 58 36.61 10.53 -24.77
C LEU A 58 36.38 10.12 -26.22
N VAL A 59 35.38 10.74 -26.85
CA VAL A 59 35.09 10.53 -28.27
C VAL A 59 34.95 11.88 -28.97
N VAL A 60 35.61 12.01 -30.11
CA VAL A 60 35.42 13.13 -31.04
C VAL A 60 34.64 12.61 -32.24
N TYR A 61 33.54 13.27 -32.57
CA TYR A 61 32.66 12.87 -33.66
C TYR A 61 32.30 14.09 -34.51
N THR A 62 32.47 14.00 -35.82
CA THR A 62 32.02 15.02 -36.77
C THR A 62 31.02 14.41 -37.75
N GLN A 63 29.98 15.17 -38.10
CA GLN A 63 29.02 14.80 -39.13
C GLN A 63 28.47 16.03 -39.83
N VAL A 64 27.96 15.86 -41.06
CA VAL A 64 27.20 16.90 -41.76
C VAL A 64 25.72 16.69 -41.47
N LYS A 65 25.12 17.61 -40.72
CA LYS A 65 23.72 17.56 -40.29
C LYS A 65 23.11 18.97 -40.30
N PRO A 66 22.62 19.45 -41.46
CA PRO A 66 22.02 20.77 -41.58
C PRO A 66 20.79 20.96 -40.68
N GLU A 67 20.13 19.88 -40.25
CA GLU A 67 18.97 19.93 -39.36
C GLU A 67 19.33 20.21 -37.89
N SER A 68 20.59 20.10 -37.49
CA SER A 68 21.08 20.45 -36.15
C SER A 68 21.57 21.90 -36.17
N ASP A 69 20.65 22.85 -36.35
CA ASP A 69 20.97 24.27 -36.57
C ASP A 69 20.93 25.12 -35.29
N SER A 70 20.60 24.50 -34.16
CA SER A 70 20.56 25.13 -32.85
C SER A 70 21.42 24.40 -31.79
N PRO A 71 21.90 25.10 -30.74
CA PRO A 71 22.67 24.47 -29.66
C PRO A 71 21.89 23.37 -28.93
N ALA A 72 20.57 23.49 -28.85
CA ALA A 72 19.72 22.52 -28.17
C ALA A 72 19.57 21.21 -28.97
N GLU A 73 19.60 21.27 -30.31
CA GLU A 73 19.58 20.09 -31.18
C GLU A 73 20.92 19.37 -31.15
N ALA A 74 22.03 20.12 -31.25
CA ALA A 74 23.38 19.57 -31.12
C ALA A 74 23.61 18.95 -29.73
N GLU A 75 23.03 19.52 -28.68
CA GLU A 75 23.02 18.90 -27.35
C GLU A 75 22.27 17.56 -27.34
N GLN A 76 21.09 17.49 -27.95
CA GLN A 76 20.32 16.24 -28.04
C GLN A 76 21.06 15.18 -28.84
N ASP A 77 21.74 15.58 -29.91
CA ASP A 77 22.58 14.70 -30.72
C ASP A 77 23.78 14.17 -29.91
N ALA A 78 24.46 15.03 -29.16
CA ALA A 78 25.57 14.61 -28.30
C ALA A 78 25.12 13.68 -27.16
N ILE A 79 23.94 13.92 -26.58
CA ILE A 79 23.31 13.01 -25.60
C ILE A 79 23.01 11.67 -26.25
N ALA A 80 22.39 11.67 -27.43
CA ALA A 80 22.04 10.45 -28.13
C ALA A 80 23.29 9.64 -28.52
N LEU A 81 24.38 10.31 -28.90
CA LEU A 81 25.66 9.66 -29.17
C LEU A 81 26.27 9.04 -27.90
N MET A 82 26.31 9.79 -26.80
CA MET A 82 26.81 9.29 -25.52
C MET A 82 26.01 8.08 -25.03
N ASP A 83 24.67 8.14 -25.12
CA ASP A 83 23.76 7.07 -24.70
C ASP A 83 23.83 5.85 -25.62
N GLN A 84 23.89 6.04 -26.94
CA GLN A 84 23.93 4.94 -27.91
C GLN A 84 25.24 4.16 -27.81
N TRP A 85 26.37 4.86 -27.67
CA TRP A 85 27.69 4.23 -27.60
C TRP A 85 28.10 3.86 -26.17
N GLY A 86 27.41 4.39 -25.16
CA GLY A 86 27.76 4.18 -23.76
C GLY A 86 29.15 4.75 -23.42
N VAL A 87 29.46 5.95 -23.93
CA VAL A 87 30.79 6.58 -23.75
C VAL A 87 31.03 6.85 -22.26
N GLY A 88 32.10 6.27 -21.71
CA GLY A 88 32.43 6.33 -20.29
C GLY A 88 32.31 4.96 -19.63
N ARG A 89 33.12 4.75 -18.58
CA ARG A 89 33.14 3.45 -17.90
C ARG A 89 31.84 3.24 -17.14
N ALA A 90 31.31 2.02 -17.23
CA ALA A 90 30.03 1.65 -16.60
C ALA A 90 29.94 2.05 -15.12
N GLY A 91 29.03 2.99 -14.84
CA GLY A 91 28.69 3.57 -13.55
C GLY A 91 29.70 4.57 -12.98
N PHE A 92 30.84 4.81 -13.67
CA PHE A 92 31.69 5.96 -13.42
C PHE A 92 31.11 7.13 -14.18
N ASP A 93 30.54 6.85 -15.36
CA ASP A 93 29.91 7.81 -16.26
C ASP A 93 30.85 9.00 -16.51
N ASP A 94 32.13 8.66 -16.67
CA ASP A 94 33.27 9.53 -16.87
C ASP A 94 33.60 9.72 -18.36
N GLY A 95 32.57 9.66 -19.20
CA GLY A 95 32.66 9.91 -20.62
C GLY A 95 32.58 11.38 -21.00
N LEU A 96 33.24 11.78 -22.08
CA LEU A 96 33.07 13.09 -22.73
C LEU A 96 32.99 12.92 -24.26
N VAL A 97 31.95 13.48 -24.85
CA VAL A 97 31.73 13.57 -26.29
C VAL A 97 32.01 14.99 -26.75
N ILE A 98 32.85 15.15 -27.77
CA ILE A 98 33.03 16.39 -28.51
C ILE A 98 32.40 16.19 -29.90
N LEU A 99 31.20 16.72 -30.08
CA LEU A 99 30.41 16.59 -31.31
C LEU A 99 30.53 17.87 -32.16
N PHE A 100 30.79 17.69 -33.45
CA PHE A 100 30.71 18.75 -34.47
C PHE A 100 29.60 18.39 -35.47
N ASP A 101 28.47 19.09 -35.36
CA ASP A 101 27.38 19.02 -36.31
C ASP A 101 27.54 20.15 -37.35
N MET A 102 28.07 19.80 -38.51
CA MET A 102 28.37 20.74 -39.58
C MET A 102 27.12 20.99 -40.42
N ALA A 103 26.83 22.25 -40.72
CA ALA A 103 25.73 22.60 -41.61
C ALA A 103 26.04 22.23 -43.07
N GLU A 104 27.30 22.37 -43.47
CA GLU A 104 27.81 22.03 -44.80
C GLU A 104 29.19 21.34 -44.65
N PRO A 105 29.67 20.58 -45.64
CA PRO A 105 31.01 19.97 -45.62
C PRO A 105 32.14 21.00 -45.88
N ASP A 106 31.88 22.28 -45.63
CA ASP A 106 32.79 23.40 -45.91
C ASP A 106 33.78 23.67 -44.76
N GLY A 107 33.53 23.10 -43.58
CA GLY A 107 34.35 23.32 -42.40
C GLY A 107 34.18 24.69 -41.75
N CYS A 108 33.14 25.46 -42.13
CA CYS A 108 33.00 26.86 -41.71
C CYS A 108 31.72 27.15 -40.91
N HIS A 109 30.68 26.32 -41.02
CA HIS A 109 29.39 26.59 -40.36
C HIS A 109 28.86 25.34 -39.67
N GLY A 110 28.41 25.48 -38.42
CA GLY A 110 27.85 24.35 -37.67
C GLY A 110 27.61 24.64 -36.20
N GLN A 111 27.32 23.58 -35.45
CA GLN A 111 27.19 23.57 -34.01
C GLN A 111 28.29 22.68 -33.42
N VAL A 112 28.91 23.12 -32.33
CA VAL A 112 29.85 22.29 -31.56
C VAL A 112 29.32 22.08 -30.16
N GLN A 113 29.40 20.85 -29.69
CA GLN A 113 28.89 20.46 -28.39
C GLN A 113 29.90 19.61 -27.62
N LEU A 114 30.29 20.09 -26.43
CA LEU A 114 31.06 19.31 -25.47
C LEU A 114 30.04 18.74 -24.48
N TYR A 115 29.78 17.45 -24.53
CA TYR A 115 28.82 16.78 -23.65
C TYR A 115 29.52 15.78 -22.73
N ALA A 116 29.28 15.86 -21.43
CA ALA A 116 29.97 15.08 -20.42
C ALA A 116 28.96 14.27 -19.62
N GLY A 117 29.32 13.02 -19.35
CA GLY A 117 28.60 12.16 -18.43
C GLY A 117 28.60 12.75 -17.01
N PRO A 118 27.64 12.36 -16.16
CA PRO A 118 27.52 12.88 -14.80
C PRO A 118 28.80 12.78 -13.96
N GLY A 119 29.56 11.69 -14.08
CA GLY A 119 30.81 11.50 -13.35
C GLY A 119 31.95 12.34 -13.89
N TYR A 120 32.04 12.50 -15.21
CA TYR A 120 33.04 13.37 -15.82
C TYR A 120 32.82 14.83 -15.38
N ARG A 121 31.56 15.27 -15.42
CA ARG A 121 31.16 16.62 -15.01
C ARG A 121 31.40 16.92 -13.54
N ALA A 122 31.12 15.95 -12.67
CA ALA A 122 31.28 16.14 -11.23
C ALA A 122 32.75 16.20 -10.79
N THR A 123 33.66 15.70 -11.62
CA THR A 123 35.04 15.40 -11.19
C THR A 123 36.10 16.13 -11.98
N PHE A 124 35.98 16.21 -13.30
CA PHE A 124 37.02 16.78 -14.16
C PHE A 124 36.67 18.19 -14.64
N LEU A 125 35.48 18.36 -15.23
CA LEU A 125 35.09 19.63 -15.85
C LEU A 125 33.58 19.90 -15.70
N ALA A 126 33.25 20.91 -14.90
CA ALA A 126 31.86 21.32 -14.68
C ALA A 126 31.23 21.90 -15.96
N ASN A 127 29.89 22.01 -16.00
CA ASN A 127 29.19 22.57 -17.18
C ASN A 127 29.64 24.00 -17.48
N GLU A 128 29.80 24.81 -16.44
CA GLU A 128 30.19 26.21 -16.53
C GLU A 128 31.61 26.35 -17.10
N GLU A 129 32.52 25.45 -16.71
CA GLU A 129 33.90 25.43 -17.19
C GLU A 129 33.99 25.01 -18.65
N ARG A 130 33.23 23.98 -19.06
CA ARG A 130 33.18 23.55 -20.46
C ARG A 130 32.54 24.61 -21.36
N GLN A 131 31.51 25.31 -20.89
CA GLN A 131 30.92 26.43 -21.62
C GLN A 131 31.93 27.57 -21.77
N ALA A 132 32.70 27.87 -20.72
CA ALA A 132 33.75 28.88 -20.79
C ALA A 132 34.85 28.51 -21.81
N ILE A 133 35.25 27.23 -21.89
CA ILE A 133 36.19 26.72 -22.91
C ILE A 133 35.62 26.96 -24.31
N PHE A 134 34.35 26.62 -24.54
CA PHE A 134 33.69 26.84 -25.82
C PHE A 134 33.66 28.33 -26.19
N GLU A 135 33.10 29.18 -25.34
CA GLU A 135 32.87 30.60 -25.65
C GLU A 135 34.17 31.42 -25.77
N THR A 136 35.16 31.12 -24.94
CA THR A 136 36.36 31.95 -24.82
C THR A 136 37.48 31.49 -25.75
N GLU A 137 37.57 30.18 -26.01
CA GLU A 137 38.73 29.61 -26.69
C GLU A 137 38.38 28.94 -28.02
N MET A 138 37.27 28.19 -28.09
CA MET A 138 36.88 27.53 -29.34
C MET A 138 36.18 28.49 -30.30
N LEU A 139 35.19 29.25 -29.82
CA LEU A 139 34.34 30.10 -30.66
C LEU A 139 35.12 31.14 -31.49
N PRO A 140 36.19 31.79 -31.00
CA PRO A 140 37.00 32.67 -31.85
C PRO A 140 37.67 31.94 -33.03
N LEU A 141 38.17 30.72 -32.82
CA LEU A 141 38.81 29.91 -33.86
C LEU A 141 37.79 29.39 -34.87
N LEU A 142 36.63 28.96 -34.39
CA LEU A 142 35.52 28.51 -35.22
C LEU A 142 35.02 29.62 -36.16
N ARG A 143 34.96 30.88 -35.69
CA ARG A 143 34.61 32.05 -36.52
C ARG A 143 35.62 32.35 -37.63
N ASP A 144 36.87 31.95 -37.44
CA ASP A 144 37.94 32.07 -38.44
C ASP A 144 38.02 30.81 -39.34
N CYS A 145 37.01 29.93 -39.29
CA CYS A 145 36.95 28.61 -39.93
C CYS A 145 38.11 27.67 -39.55
N ASP A 146 38.66 27.80 -38.33
CA ASP A 146 39.73 26.94 -37.82
C ASP A 146 39.19 25.86 -36.88
N ILE A 147 38.51 24.85 -37.45
CA ILE A 147 37.98 23.68 -36.73
C ILE A 147 39.11 22.90 -36.03
N GLN A 148 40.28 22.83 -36.67
CA GLN A 148 41.41 22.06 -36.19
C GLN A 148 42.00 22.71 -34.94
N GLY A 149 42.18 24.04 -34.96
CA GLY A 149 42.57 24.82 -33.80
C GLY A 149 41.54 24.71 -32.68
N ALA A 150 40.25 24.81 -32.99
CA ALA A 150 39.19 24.69 -31.99
C ALA A 150 39.21 23.33 -31.28
N LEU A 151 39.35 22.22 -32.02
CA LEU A 151 39.47 20.88 -31.45
C LEU A 151 40.75 20.73 -30.60
N GLN A 152 41.88 21.24 -31.07
CA GLN A 152 43.15 21.17 -30.33
C GLN A 152 43.06 21.89 -29.00
N VAL A 153 42.53 23.12 -28.97
CA VAL A 153 42.40 23.88 -27.72
C VAL A 153 41.39 23.23 -26.77
N ALA A 154 40.30 22.68 -27.28
CA ALA A 154 39.36 21.91 -26.47
C ALA A 154 40.05 20.71 -25.78
N LEU A 155 40.81 19.93 -26.55
CA LEU A 155 41.53 18.75 -26.03
C LEU A 155 42.66 19.13 -25.08
N GLU A 156 43.36 20.25 -25.28
CA GLU A 156 44.37 20.75 -24.34
C GLU A 156 43.75 21.08 -22.97
N ARG A 157 42.59 21.75 -22.95
CA ARG A 157 41.88 22.07 -21.70
C ARG A 157 41.33 20.84 -21.03
N VAL A 158 40.84 19.89 -21.80
CA VAL A 158 40.36 18.61 -21.32
C VAL A 158 41.51 17.78 -20.72
N ASP A 159 42.66 17.69 -21.38
CA ASP A 159 43.85 17.00 -20.85
C ASP A 159 44.36 17.64 -19.56
N ALA A 160 44.41 18.99 -19.50
CA ALA A 160 44.87 19.72 -18.33
C ALA A 160 44.02 19.46 -17.06
N ASN A 161 42.72 19.20 -17.23
CA ASN A 161 41.81 18.90 -16.12
C ASN A 161 41.70 17.40 -15.81
N ALA A 162 42.06 16.53 -16.77
CA ALA A 162 42.06 15.09 -16.60
C ALA A 162 43.27 14.59 -15.76
N THR A 163 43.32 14.95 -14.47
CA THR A 163 44.42 14.58 -13.57
C THR A 163 44.12 13.30 -12.74
N PRO A 164 45.15 12.56 -12.30
CA PRO A 164 44.96 11.36 -11.46
C PRO A 164 44.26 11.65 -10.12
N GLU A 165 44.45 12.84 -9.54
CA GLU A 165 43.84 13.21 -8.27
C GLU A 165 42.31 13.22 -8.36
N HIS A 166 41.78 13.73 -9.48
CA HIS A 166 40.36 13.72 -9.78
C HIS A 166 39.85 12.29 -10.03
N ALA A 167 40.61 11.45 -10.73
CA ALA A 167 40.24 10.04 -10.90
C ALA A 167 40.12 9.31 -9.54
N VAL A 168 41.03 9.58 -8.60
CA VAL A 168 41.00 8.99 -7.25
C VAL A 168 39.79 9.48 -6.43
N THR A 169 39.37 10.74 -6.55
CA THR A 169 38.16 11.23 -5.85
C THR A 169 36.90 10.58 -6.39
N LEU A 170 36.80 10.42 -7.72
CA LEU A 170 35.71 9.69 -8.36
C LEU A 170 35.65 8.23 -7.89
N GLU A 171 36.80 7.55 -7.85
CA GLU A 171 36.89 6.15 -7.39
C GLU A 171 36.48 6.01 -5.92
N ARG A 172 36.89 6.93 -5.04
CA ARG A 172 36.47 6.95 -3.63
C ARG A 172 34.95 7.15 -3.51
N GLY A 173 34.37 8.06 -4.29
CA GLY A 173 32.92 8.27 -4.33
C GLY A 173 32.17 6.99 -4.68
N ARG A 174 32.65 6.27 -5.70
CA ARG A 174 32.11 4.96 -6.09
C ARG A 174 32.22 3.92 -4.98
N GLN A 175 33.38 3.80 -4.33
CA GLN A 175 33.58 2.84 -3.25
C GLN A 175 32.61 3.09 -2.10
N ILE A 176 32.36 4.37 -1.76
CA ILE A 176 31.37 4.74 -0.76
C ILE A 176 29.95 4.35 -1.22
N ASP A 177 29.59 4.66 -2.47
CA ASP A 177 28.27 4.30 -3.03
C ASP A 177 28.04 2.78 -3.00
N ALA A 178 29.04 2.01 -3.42
CA ALA A 178 29.01 0.55 -3.38
C ALA A 178 28.88 0.01 -1.95
N VAL A 179 29.60 0.58 -0.97
CA VAL A 179 29.47 0.21 0.44
C VAL A 179 28.06 0.52 0.97
N ILE A 180 27.48 1.67 0.60
CA ILE A 180 26.12 2.02 0.99
C ILE A 180 25.13 0.99 0.42
N GLY A 181 25.21 0.68 -0.86
CA GLY A 181 24.29 -0.25 -1.52
C GLY A 181 24.45 -1.70 -1.10
N LEU A 182 25.69 -2.20 -0.99
CA LEU A 182 25.98 -3.61 -0.79
C LEU A 182 26.02 -4.02 0.69
N LEU A 183 26.41 -3.11 1.59
CA LEU A 183 26.58 -3.41 3.01
C LEU A 183 25.56 -2.67 3.88
N VAL A 184 25.46 -1.34 3.73
CA VAL A 184 24.61 -0.52 4.61
C VAL A 184 23.13 -0.79 4.35
N ALA A 185 22.70 -0.88 3.08
CA ALA A 185 21.30 -1.09 2.75
C ALA A 185 20.75 -2.45 3.26
N PRO A 186 21.41 -3.61 3.03
CA PRO A 186 20.96 -4.88 3.60
C PRO A 186 21.01 -4.88 5.14
N LEU A 187 22.04 -4.28 5.73
CA LEU A 187 22.15 -4.18 7.18
C LEU A 187 21.03 -3.34 7.78
N ALA A 188 20.69 -2.20 7.17
CA ALA A 188 19.58 -1.35 7.59
C ALA A 188 18.24 -2.09 7.52
N PHE A 189 17.99 -2.83 6.43
CA PHE A 189 16.80 -3.68 6.30
C PHE A 189 16.75 -4.73 7.43
N LEU A 190 17.83 -5.49 7.61
CA LEU A 190 17.89 -6.53 8.63
C LEU A 190 17.72 -5.97 10.05
N LEU A 191 18.34 -4.84 10.36
CA LEU A 191 18.24 -4.21 11.67
C LEU A 191 16.82 -3.70 11.94
N LEU A 192 16.16 -3.06 10.97
CA LEU A 192 14.78 -2.59 11.12
C LEU A 192 13.80 -3.76 11.29
N VAL A 193 13.92 -4.79 10.46
CA VAL A 193 13.07 -5.98 10.53
C VAL A 193 13.35 -6.76 11.82
N ALA A 194 14.61 -6.94 12.21
CA ALA A 194 14.97 -7.62 13.46
C ALA A 194 14.50 -6.83 14.68
N TRP A 195 14.61 -5.50 14.65
CA TRP A 195 14.08 -4.65 15.71
C TRP A 195 12.55 -4.78 15.83
N ALA A 196 11.83 -4.74 14.70
CA ALA A 196 10.38 -4.93 14.65
C ALA A 196 9.99 -6.32 15.16
N GLY A 197 10.65 -7.38 14.68
CA GLY A 197 10.41 -8.76 15.11
C GLY A 197 10.73 -8.99 16.59
N ARG A 198 11.84 -8.48 17.09
CA ARG A 198 12.18 -8.52 18.53
C ARG A 198 11.15 -7.76 19.37
N SER A 199 10.66 -6.64 18.87
CA SER A 199 9.62 -5.88 19.57
C SER A 199 8.30 -6.63 19.59
N TRP A 200 7.94 -7.32 18.51
CA TRP A 200 6.78 -8.22 18.51
C TRP A 200 6.95 -9.38 19.48
N LEU A 201 8.12 -10.04 19.51
CA LEU A 201 8.39 -11.13 20.47
C LEU A 201 8.27 -10.66 21.94
N ARG A 202 8.61 -9.40 22.22
CA ARG A 202 8.54 -8.84 23.57
C ARG A 202 7.15 -8.31 23.93
N TYR A 203 6.50 -7.61 23.01
CA TYR A 203 5.29 -6.84 23.28
C TYR A 203 4.03 -7.38 22.61
N GLY A 204 4.13 -7.98 21.42
CA GLY A 204 3.02 -8.42 20.58
C GLY A 204 2.66 -9.91 20.66
N LYS A 205 3.57 -10.77 21.14
CA LYS A 205 3.30 -12.21 21.25
C LYS A 205 2.34 -12.50 22.42
N ASP A 206 1.21 -13.11 22.08
CA ASP A 206 0.25 -13.60 23.06
C ASP A 206 0.83 -14.73 23.92
N PRO A 207 0.51 -14.76 25.22
CA PRO A 207 0.85 -15.90 26.05
C PRO A 207 0.07 -17.15 25.60
N ILE A 208 0.75 -18.30 25.63
CA ILE A 208 0.14 -19.57 25.29
C ILE A 208 -0.62 -20.07 26.51
N TYR A 209 -1.94 -20.16 26.39
CA TYR A 209 -2.79 -20.90 27.33
C TYR A 209 -3.20 -22.22 26.66
N LEU A 210 -3.19 -23.32 27.41
CA LEU A 210 -3.51 -24.63 26.87
C LEU A 210 -5.01 -24.68 26.50
N ASP A 211 -5.29 -24.80 25.20
CA ASP A 211 -6.61 -25.07 24.65
C ASP A 211 -6.49 -26.32 23.77
N ASP A 212 -7.21 -27.37 24.15
CA ASP A 212 -7.24 -28.64 23.41
C ASP A 212 -8.59 -28.75 22.68
N PRO A 213 -8.63 -29.22 21.42
CA PRO A 213 -9.88 -29.38 20.67
C PRO A 213 -10.97 -30.20 21.36
N SER A 214 -10.60 -31.08 22.30
CA SER A 214 -11.52 -31.87 23.12
C SER A 214 -12.19 -31.09 24.25
N ILE A 215 -11.67 -29.90 24.59
CA ILE A 215 -12.23 -29.05 25.65
C ILE A 215 -13.45 -28.33 25.08
N HIS A 216 -14.58 -28.60 25.72
CA HIS A 216 -15.87 -27.95 25.47
C HIS A 216 -16.27 -27.21 26.74
N MET A 217 -16.61 -25.93 26.59
CA MET A 217 -17.08 -25.13 27.70
C MET A 217 -18.60 -24.96 27.63
N PRO A 218 -19.32 -25.17 28.74
CA PRO A 218 -20.77 -25.00 28.75
C PRO A 218 -21.18 -23.52 28.65
N ALA A 219 -20.37 -22.56 29.07
CA ALA A 219 -20.78 -21.14 29.12
C ALA A 219 -19.69 -20.19 28.64
N PRO A 220 -20.05 -19.04 28.04
CA PRO A 220 -19.11 -17.93 27.95
C PRO A 220 -18.76 -17.46 29.36
N PRO A 221 -17.56 -16.91 29.57
CA PRO A 221 -17.17 -16.34 30.86
C PRO A 221 -18.15 -15.26 31.32
N ALA A 222 -18.52 -15.26 32.61
CA ALA A 222 -19.58 -14.42 33.16
C ALA A 222 -19.32 -12.89 33.08
N GLU A 223 -18.07 -12.51 32.88
CA GLU A 223 -17.62 -11.11 32.82
C GLU A 223 -17.64 -10.55 31.38
N LEU A 224 -17.94 -11.37 30.37
CA LEU A 224 -17.85 -10.98 28.96
C LEU A 224 -19.22 -10.66 28.35
N THR A 225 -19.29 -9.49 27.73
CA THR A 225 -20.36 -9.20 26.78
C THR A 225 -20.06 -9.83 25.42
N PRO A 226 -21.07 -10.14 24.59
CA PRO A 226 -20.85 -10.72 23.27
C PRO A 226 -19.92 -9.87 22.39
N ALA A 227 -20.06 -8.53 22.42
CA ALA A 227 -19.20 -7.62 21.66
C ALA A 227 -17.75 -7.66 22.14
N ALA A 228 -17.51 -7.66 23.46
CA ALA A 228 -16.17 -7.81 24.01
C ALA A 228 -15.56 -9.19 23.70
N GLY A 229 -16.39 -10.25 23.67
CA GLY A 229 -16.00 -11.58 23.23
C GLY A 229 -15.58 -11.61 21.75
N ALA A 230 -16.33 -10.94 20.87
CA ALA A 230 -15.98 -10.82 19.46
C ALA A 230 -14.62 -10.12 19.26
N LEU A 231 -14.39 -9.03 20.01
CA LEU A 231 -13.12 -8.31 20.03
C LEU A 231 -11.97 -9.20 20.54
N LEU A 232 -12.19 -9.95 21.62
CA LEU A 232 -11.19 -10.89 22.14
C LEU A 232 -10.81 -11.96 21.13
N VAL A 233 -11.78 -12.50 20.39
CA VAL A 233 -11.53 -13.49 19.35
C VAL A 233 -10.76 -12.87 18.17
N ASP A 234 -11.15 -11.69 17.71
CA ASP A 234 -10.50 -11.00 16.58
C ASP A 234 -9.17 -10.35 16.93
N GLY A 235 -8.89 -10.10 18.21
CA GLY A 235 -7.71 -9.36 18.68
C GLY A 235 -7.77 -7.84 18.43
N ARG A 236 -8.88 -7.34 17.88
CA ARG A 236 -9.11 -5.93 17.52
C ARG A 236 -10.60 -5.63 17.40
N SER A 237 -10.96 -4.35 17.47
CA SER A 237 -12.24 -3.87 16.97
C SER A 237 -12.41 -4.24 15.49
N SER A 238 -13.56 -4.82 15.15
CA SER A 238 -13.87 -5.32 13.81
C SER A 238 -15.34 -5.06 13.50
N ARG A 239 -15.73 -5.19 12.23
CA ARG A 239 -17.15 -5.11 11.83
C ARG A 239 -18.02 -6.08 12.62
N ARG A 240 -17.51 -7.29 12.87
CA ARG A 240 -18.21 -8.30 13.67
C ARG A 240 -18.47 -7.82 15.08
N THR A 241 -17.53 -7.07 15.66
CA THR A 241 -17.67 -6.47 16.99
C THR A 241 -18.84 -5.49 17.05
N LEU A 242 -18.93 -4.57 16.07
CA LEU A 242 -20.04 -3.62 15.99
C LEU A 242 -21.39 -4.31 15.73
N THR A 243 -21.44 -5.23 14.75
CA THR A 243 -22.65 -6.01 14.46
C THR A 243 -23.13 -6.79 15.69
N THR A 244 -22.20 -7.39 16.43
CA THR A 244 -22.50 -8.12 17.66
C THR A 244 -23.05 -7.18 18.74
N ALA A 245 -22.49 -5.98 18.89
CA ALA A 245 -23.01 -4.97 19.82
C ALA A 245 -24.43 -4.53 19.46
N MET A 246 -24.71 -4.31 18.17
CA MET A 246 -26.05 -3.93 17.69
C MET A 246 -27.06 -5.05 17.94
N LEU A 247 -26.71 -6.30 17.64
CA LEU A 247 -27.54 -7.46 17.93
C LEU A 247 -27.75 -7.67 19.43
N HIS A 248 -26.72 -7.40 20.23
CA HIS A 248 -26.82 -7.49 21.68
C HIS A 248 -27.83 -6.46 22.21
N LEU A 249 -27.75 -5.19 21.78
CA LEU A 249 -28.77 -4.17 22.08
C LEU A 249 -30.17 -4.58 21.58
N ALA A 250 -30.25 -5.18 20.40
CA ALA A 250 -31.51 -5.64 19.83
C ALA A 250 -32.15 -6.80 20.61
N SER A 251 -31.35 -7.77 21.05
CA SER A 251 -31.79 -8.88 21.91
C SER A 251 -32.31 -8.42 23.28
N ARG A 252 -31.91 -7.22 23.72
CA ARG A 252 -32.38 -6.58 24.95
C ARG A 252 -33.64 -5.74 24.72
N GLY A 253 -34.15 -5.67 23.49
CA GLY A 253 -35.33 -4.89 23.14
C GLY A 253 -35.08 -3.39 23.12
N GLU A 254 -33.84 -2.95 22.90
CA GLU A 254 -33.50 -1.53 22.73
C GLU A 254 -33.64 -1.07 21.27
N LEU A 255 -33.47 -2.02 20.33
CA LEU A 255 -33.46 -1.82 18.89
C LEU A 255 -34.18 -2.99 18.21
N ALA A 256 -34.83 -2.73 17.07
CA ALA A 256 -35.26 -3.75 16.13
C ALA A 256 -34.81 -3.36 14.73
N PHE A 257 -34.53 -4.35 13.89
CA PHE A 257 -34.11 -4.11 12.53
C PHE A 257 -35.31 -4.27 11.61
N ARG A 258 -35.48 -3.34 10.67
CA ARG A 258 -36.50 -3.43 9.63
C ARG A 258 -35.84 -3.40 8.27
N ARG A 259 -36.27 -4.28 7.37
CA ARG A 259 -35.87 -4.19 5.96
C ARG A 259 -36.47 -2.92 5.36
N HIS A 260 -35.64 -2.18 4.63
CA HIS A 260 -36.05 -1.03 3.83
C HIS A 260 -35.95 -1.46 2.37
N ASP A 261 -37.11 -1.57 1.70
CA ASP A 261 -37.18 -2.05 0.32
C ASP A 261 -36.82 -0.90 -0.63
N GLU A 262 -35.63 -0.97 -1.25
CA GLU A 262 -35.19 -0.06 -2.30
C GLU A 262 -34.91 -0.88 -3.58
N LEU A 263 -35.32 -0.36 -4.75
CA LEU A 263 -35.46 -1.09 -6.03
C LEU A 263 -34.20 -1.88 -6.51
N LEU A 264 -33.02 -1.63 -5.93
CA LEU A 264 -31.72 -2.17 -6.37
C LEU A 264 -30.82 -2.72 -5.25
N ARG A 265 -31.13 -2.50 -3.96
CA ARG A 265 -30.32 -3.00 -2.83
C ARG A 265 -31.17 -3.22 -1.58
N ASP A 266 -31.00 -4.38 -0.94
CA ASP A 266 -31.55 -4.64 0.38
C ASP A 266 -30.80 -3.79 1.42
N LYS A 267 -31.47 -2.77 1.97
CA LYS A 267 -30.96 -1.98 3.09
C LYS A 267 -31.76 -2.31 4.36
N VAL A 268 -31.15 -2.07 5.51
CA VAL A 268 -31.78 -2.29 6.82
C VAL A 268 -31.82 -0.97 7.58
N GLY A 269 -33.02 -0.55 7.98
CA GLY A 269 -33.25 0.52 8.93
C GLY A 269 -33.32 -0.01 10.37
N VAL A 270 -33.17 0.88 11.34
CA VAL A 270 -33.20 0.55 12.77
C VAL A 270 -34.37 1.25 13.43
N GLN A 271 -35.25 0.49 14.06
CA GLN A 271 -36.33 0.98 14.90
C GLN A 271 -35.86 1.03 16.35
N LEU A 272 -35.82 2.22 16.96
CA LEU A 272 -35.59 2.37 18.39
C LEU A 272 -36.85 1.92 19.14
N LEU A 273 -36.67 1.11 20.18
CA LEU A 273 -37.76 0.58 21.00
C LEU A 273 -37.79 1.27 22.37
N ALA A 274 -38.99 1.36 22.96
CA ALA A 274 -39.15 1.84 24.33
C ALA A 274 -38.67 0.76 25.32
N ALA A 275 -37.98 1.19 26.38
CA ALA A 275 -37.39 0.28 27.35
C ALA A 275 -38.43 -0.57 28.12
N ASP A 276 -39.70 -0.18 28.19
CA ASP A 276 -40.74 -0.92 28.94
C ASP A 276 -41.47 -1.95 28.07
N SER A 277 -40.89 -3.15 27.97
CA SER A 277 -41.59 -4.33 27.49
C SER A 277 -41.68 -5.36 28.61
N ASP A 278 -42.90 -5.81 28.92
CA ASP A 278 -43.18 -6.90 29.87
C ASP A 278 -42.90 -8.30 29.27
N ASP A 279 -42.17 -8.37 28.15
CA ASP A 279 -41.82 -9.63 27.50
C ASP A 279 -40.84 -10.44 28.39
N PRO A 280 -41.23 -11.66 28.83
CA PRO A 280 -40.36 -12.51 29.63
C PRO A 280 -38.99 -12.82 29.01
N GLN A 281 -38.88 -12.87 27.67
CA GLN A 281 -37.60 -13.13 26.99
C GLN A 281 -36.67 -11.92 27.08
N LEU A 282 -37.20 -10.71 26.89
CA LEU A 282 -36.43 -9.47 26.98
C LEU A 282 -35.92 -9.22 28.41
N ILE A 283 -36.75 -9.51 29.42
CA ILE A 283 -36.34 -9.45 30.84
C ILE A 283 -35.18 -10.41 31.12
N ARG A 284 -35.24 -11.66 30.60
CA ARG A 284 -34.15 -12.64 30.75
C ARG A 284 -32.87 -12.19 30.07
N ASN A 285 -32.97 -11.65 28.85
CA ASN A 285 -31.83 -11.14 28.08
C ASN A 285 -31.16 -9.98 28.81
N ARG A 286 -31.95 -9.02 29.31
CA ARG A 286 -31.43 -7.86 30.06
C ARG A 286 -30.67 -8.26 31.33
N ARG A 287 -31.11 -9.34 31.99
CA ARG A 287 -30.50 -9.87 33.21
C ARG A 287 -29.18 -10.61 32.95
N LYS A 288 -29.09 -11.39 31.86
CA LYS A 288 -27.96 -12.29 31.59
C LYS A 288 -26.86 -11.69 30.72
N LEU A 289 -27.17 -10.64 29.97
CA LEU A 289 -26.23 -9.97 29.06
C LEU A 289 -26.09 -8.49 29.44
N PRO A 290 -25.21 -8.11 30.39
CA PRO A 290 -25.03 -6.71 30.77
C PRO A 290 -24.43 -5.88 29.63
N THR A 291 -24.71 -4.58 29.58
CA THR A 291 -24.13 -3.65 28.60
C THR A 291 -22.80 -3.10 29.08
N THR A 292 -21.93 -2.80 28.12
CA THR A 292 -20.70 -2.03 28.33
C THR A 292 -20.90 -0.54 28.07
N GLU A 293 -19.95 0.29 28.52
CA GLU A 293 -19.89 1.73 28.20
C GLU A 293 -19.92 1.99 26.68
N ALA A 294 -19.41 1.07 25.86
CA ALA A 294 -19.42 1.18 24.41
C ALA A 294 -20.83 0.95 23.84
N GLU A 295 -21.52 -0.10 24.29
CA GLU A 295 -22.89 -0.39 23.85
C GLU A 295 -23.88 0.69 24.30
N GLU A 296 -23.72 1.20 25.52
CA GLU A 296 -24.48 2.34 26.02
C GLU A 296 -24.22 3.60 25.20
N TYR A 297 -22.96 3.87 24.83
CA TYR A 297 -22.62 4.96 23.94
C TYR A 297 -23.30 4.82 22.58
N ALA A 298 -23.21 3.65 21.96
CA ALA A 298 -23.84 3.39 20.68
C ALA A 298 -25.35 3.62 20.75
N LEU A 299 -26.01 3.12 21.79
CA LEU A 299 -27.43 3.34 22.03
C LEU A 299 -27.78 4.83 22.19
N VAL A 300 -27.02 5.58 22.98
CA VAL A 300 -27.22 7.04 23.16
C VAL A 300 -27.07 7.77 21.83
N ARG A 301 -26.07 7.41 21.01
CA ARG A 301 -25.87 8.03 19.70
C ARG A 301 -26.97 7.66 18.71
N LEU A 302 -27.40 6.41 18.69
CA LEU A 302 -28.53 5.97 17.87
C LEU A 302 -29.82 6.70 18.26
N ARG A 303 -30.10 6.88 19.55
CA ARG A 303 -31.24 7.68 20.03
C ARG A 303 -31.13 9.15 19.64
N ALA A 304 -29.93 9.72 19.68
CA ALA A 304 -29.72 11.11 19.27
C ALA A 304 -29.94 11.32 17.76
N ILE A 305 -29.63 10.33 16.92
CA ILE A 305 -29.86 10.38 15.47
C ILE A 305 -31.33 10.06 15.16
N GLY A 306 -31.88 8.99 15.74
CA GLY A 306 -33.22 8.47 15.43
C GLY A 306 -34.37 9.23 16.11
N GLY A 307 -34.06 10.10 17.07
CA GLY A 307 -35.05 10.99 17.70
C GLY A 307 -35.67 12.02 16.75
N SER A 308 -35.19 12.10 15.50
CA SER A 308 -35.73 12.98 14.45
C SER A 308 -36.75 12.30 13.52
N GLY A 309 -36.92 10.97 13.58
CA GLY A 309 -37.81 10.20 12.70
C GLY A 309 -39.19 9.91 13.31
N PRO A 310 -40.25 9.73 12.48
CA PRO A 310 -41.58 9.35 12.97
C PRO A 310 -41.52 8.01 13.74
N GLY A 311 -41.91 8.02 15.02
CA GLY A 311 -41.96 6.81 15.83
C GLY A 311 -40.61 6.21 16.19
N GLY A 312 -39.48 6.94 16.06
CA GLY A 312 -38.14 6.45 16.43
C GLY A 312 -37.51 5.49 15.42
N TYR A 313 -38.03 5.44 14.20
CA TYR A 313 -37.43 4.70 13.09
C TYR A 313 -36.31 5.50 12.44
N MET A 314 -35.18 4.83 12.15
CA MET A 314 -34.00 5.38 11.50
C MET A 314 -33.82 4.71 10.15
N ASP A 315 -33.85 5.52 9.09
CA ASP A 315 -33.62 5.06 7.74
C ASP A 315 -32.14 4.70 7.50
N PRO A 316 -31.85 3.89 6.47
CA PRO A 316 -30.47 3.51 6.13
C PRO A 316 -29.51 4.70 5.96
N ASP A 317 -29.99 5.82 5.45
CA ASP A 317 -29.16 7.02 5.24
C ASP A 317 -28.80 7.71 6.57
N ASP A 318 -29.69 7.65 7.57
CA ASP A 318 -29.40 8.14 8.93
C ASP A 318 -28.40 7.22 9.65
N LEU A 319 -28.40 5.91 9.34
CA LEU A 319 -27.40 4.96 9.84
C LEU A 319 -26.00 5.24 9.29
N LEU A 320 -25.87 5.85 8.10
CA LEU A 320 -24.56 6.33 7.61
C LEU A 320 -23.98 7.43 8.51
N GLN A 321 -24.84 8.24 9.15
CA GLN A 321 -24.39 9.26 10.10
C GLN A 321 -23.80 8.64 11.36
N PHE A 322 -24.29 7.45 11.76
CA PHE A 322 -23.73 6.70 12.87
C PHE A 322 -22.28 6.26 12.60
N GLY A 323 -21.89 6.08 11.33
CA GLY A 323 -20.50 5.79 10.92
C GLY A 323 -19.47 6.77 11.51
N LYS A 324 -19.84 8.04 11.71
CA LYS A 324 -18.96 9.07 12.33
C LYS A 324 -18.67 8.82 13.82
N PHE A 325 -19.39 7.88 14.45
CA PHE A 325 -19.25 7.56 15.86
C PHE A 325 -18.70 6.16 16.12
N VAL A 326 -18.47 5.37 15.06
CA VAL A 326 -17.92 4.02 15.16
C VAL A 326 -16.53 4.03 15.77
N ASP A 327 -15.63 4.93 15.35
CA ASP A 327 -14.29 5.05 15.94
C ASP A 327 -14.33 5.28 17.45
N LYS A 328 -15.26 6.13 17.93
CA LYS A 328 -15.43 6.39 19.37
C LYS A 328 -16.08 5.22 20.10
N PHE A 329 -16.93 4.44 19.43
CA PHE A 329 -17.46 3.20 19.97
C PHE A 329 -16.32 2.17 20.14
N ASP A 330 -15.49 2.00 19.11
CA ASP A 330 -14.35 1.09 19.11
C ASP A 330 -13.34 1.49 20.19
N ASP A 331 -12.99 2.77 20.30
CA ASP A 331 -12.13 3.29 21.37
C ASP A 331 -12.67 2.95 22.77
N ARG A 332 -13.98 3.10 23.00
CA ARG A 332 -14.59 2.79 24.31
C ARG A 332 -14.59 1.30 24.60
N LEU A 333 -14.85 0.48 23.60
CA LEU A 333 -14.85 -0.97 23.76
C LEU A 333 -13.44 -1.49 24.01
N GLU A 334 -12.46 -0.98 23.27
CA GLU A 334 -11.04 -1.28 23.47
C GLU A 334 -10.54 -0.79 24.83
N ALA A 335 -10.94 0.41 25.25
CA ALA A 335 -10.64 0.92 26.60
C ALA A 335 -11.27 0.04 27.68
N HIS A 336 -12.48 -0.47 27.47
CA HIS A 336 -13.13 -1.39 28.40
C HIS A 336 -12.31 -2.68 28.56
N VAL A 337 -11.98 -3.38 27.47
CA VAL A 337 -11.21 -4.64 27.54
C VAL A 337 -9.78 -4.45 28.05
N ALA A 338 -9.17 -3.29 27.80
CA ALA A 338 -7.88 -2.93 28.35
C ALA A 338 -7.95 -2.64 29.86
N ARG A 339 -8.99 -1.92 30.34
CA ARG A 339 -9.21 -1.67 31.78
C ARG A 339 -9.50 -2.94 32.56
N GLN A 340 -10.21 -3.91 31.96
CA GLN A 340 -10.40 -5.25 32.54
C GLN A 340 -9.11 -6.09 32.54
N GLY A 341 -8.03 -5.58 31.94
CA GLY A 341 -6.73 -6.25 31.91
C GLY A 341 -6.70 -7.45 30.98
N TRP A 342 -7.59 -7.55 29.98
CA TRP A 342 -7.59 -8.64 28.98
C TRP A 342 -6.61 -8.38 27.83
N PHE A 343 -6.34 -7.11 27.53
CA PHE A 343 -5.29 -6.67 26.62
C PHE A 343 -4.27 -5.81 27.38
N ARG A 344 -3.01 -5.84 26.92
CA ARG A 344 -1.93 -5.05 27.54
C ARG A 344 -2.16 -3.54 27.43
N GLU A 345 -2.73 -3.12 26.32
CA GLU A 345 -3.12 -1.76 25.99
C GLU A 345 -4.30 -1.82 25.00
N MET A 346 -4.88 -0.67 24.64
CA MET A 346 -5.92 -0.64 23.60
C MET A 346 -5.36 -1.15 22.26
N PRO A 347 -5.96 -2.18 21.64
CA PRO A 347 -5.49 -2.76 20.38
C PRO A 347 -5.19 -1.71 19.29
N GLY A 348 -6.13 -0.79 19.04
CA GLY A 348 -6.02 0.30 18.09
C GLY A 348 -4.83 1.21 18.37
N LYS A 349 -4.55 1.54 19.64
CA LYS A 349 -3.36 2.33 20.02
C LYS A 349 -2.04 1.62 19.75
N SER A 350 -2.02 0.29 19.92
CA SER A 350 -0.84 -0.50 19.55
C SER A 350 -0.60 -0.47 18.04
N VAL A 351 -1.66 -0.72 17.26
CA VAL A 351 -1.61 -0.68 15.79
C VAL A 351 -1.22 0.72 15.29
N GLU A 352 -1.81 1.78 15.84
CA GLU A 352 -1.55 3.18 15.48
C GLU A 352 -0.08 3.53 15.69
N ARG A 353 0.48 3.22 16.87
CA ARG A 353 1.89 3.52 17.19
C ARG A 353 2.87 2.82 16.26
N TRP A 354 2.61 1.56 15.92
CA TRP A 354 3.47 0.80 15.00
C TRP A 354 3.27 1.20 13.55
N SER A 355 2.04 1.50 13.16
CA SER A 355 1.72 2.03 11.83
C SER A 355 2.36 3.40 11.61
N TYR A 356 2.37 4.27 12.62
CA TYR A 356 3.05 5.56 12.59
C TYR A 356 4.56 5.40 12.38
N ARG A 357 5.21 4.52 13.15
CA ARG A 357 6.65 4.22 13.00
C ARG A 357 6.97 3.64 11.62
N GLY A 358 6.15 2.72 11.12
CA GLY A 358 6.26 2.19 9.76
C GLY A 358 6.08 3.28 8.71
N GLY A 359 5.10 4.18 8.88
CA GLY A 359 4.85 5.31 7.99
C GLY A 359 6.01 6.31 7.94
N VAL A 360 6.59 6.65 9.09
CA VAL A 360 7.78 7.51 9.15
C VAL A 360 8.97 6.86 8.43
N ALA A 361 9.19 5.56 8.63
CA ALA A 361 10.24 4.82 7.92
C ALA A 361 9.97 4.75 6.42
N LEU A 362 8.71 4.60 6.00
CA LEU A 362 8.33 4.58 4.58
C LEU A 362 8.61 5.92 3.90
N VAL A 363 8.26 7.03 4.55
CA VAL A 363 8.56 8.38 4.04
C VAL A 363 10.07 8.60 3.96
N ALA A 364 10.84 8.19 4.98
CA ALA A 364 12.29 8.27 4.94
C ALA A 364 12.90 7.43 3.80
N GLY A 365 12.41 6.20 3.59
CA GLY A 365 12.82 5.35 2.48
C GLY A 365 12.50 5.96 1.12
N PHE A 366 11.32 6.58 0.97
CA PHE A 366 10.94 7.29 -0.25
C PHE A 366 11.84 8.51 -0.52
N VAL A 367 12.11 9.34 0.49
CA VAL A 367 13.01 10.49 0.36
C VAL A 367 14.42 10.04 -0.03
N LEU A 368 14.94 8.97 0.57
CA LEU A 368 16.22 8.39 0.19
C LEU A 368 16.20 7.83 -1.24
N GLY A 369 15.12 7.19 -1.67
CA GLY A 369 14.96 6.71 -3.04
C GLY A 369 14.99 7.86 -4.06
N VAL A 370 14.23 8.93 -3.81
CA VAL A 370 14.27 10.15 -4.64
C VAL A 370 15.68 10.74 -4.65
N LEU A 371 16.32 10.85 -3.49
CA LEU A 371 17.69 11.37 -3.38
C LEU A 371 18.68 10.54 -4.19
N GLY A 372 18.56 9.21 -4.17
CA GLY A 372 19.40 8.30 -4.94
C GLY A 372 19.28 8.52 -6.44
N VAL A 373 18.06 8.75 -6.96
CA VAL A 373 17.85 9.10 -8.37
C VAL A 373 18.42 10.48 -8.70
N THR A 374 18.26 11.47 -7.82
CA THR A 374 18.74 12.83 -8.06
C THR A 374 20.26 12.98 -7.98
N LEU A 375 20.95 12.11 -7.22
CA LEU A 375 22.41 12.09 -7.04
C LEU A 375 23.11 11.01 -7.88
N PRO A 376 22.48 10.53 -8.97
CA PRO A 376 22.77 9.25 -9.64
C PRO A 376 23.49 8.17 -8.82
N SER A 377 23.04 7.96 -7.57
CA SER A 377 23.71 7.09 -6.59
C SER A 377 22.92 5.81 -6.40
N SER A 378 23.46 4.72 -6.96
CA SER A 378 22.85 3.37 -6.86
C SER A 378 22.82 2.90 -5.41
N GLY A 379 23.84 3.24 -4.61
CA GLY A 379 23.91 2.92 -3.19
C GLY A 379 22.78 3.56 -2.38
N VAL A 380 22.57 4.86 -2.53
CA VAL A 380 21.50 5.60 -1.83
C VAL A 380 20.12 5.15 -2.30
N LEU A 381 19.96 4.87 -3.61
CA LEU A 381 18.75 4.28 -4.15
C LEU A 381 18.41 2.94 -3.47
N LEU A 382 19.38 2.02 -3.42
CA LEU A 382 19.22 0.71 -2.78
C LEU A 382 18.91 0.85 -1.28
N LEU A 383 19.53 1.80 -0.58
CA LEU A 383 19.21 2.11 0.80
C LEU A 383 17.76 2.57 0.97
N GLY A 384 17.28 3.47 0.09
CA GLY A 384 15.89 3.91 0.08
C GLY A 384 14.91 2.76 -0.13
N VAL A 385 15.18 1.88 -1.09
CA VAL A 385 14.39 0.67 -1.37
C VAL A 385 14.40 -0.28 -0.17
N ALA A 386 15.57 -0.52 0.44
CA ALA A 386 15.71 -1.39 1.60
C ALA A 386 14.91 -0.88 2.81
N VAL A 387 14.99 0.42 3.12
CA VAL A 387 14.20 1.04 4.19
C VAL A 387 12.70 0.99 3.85
N GLY A 388 12.33 1.26 2.60
CA GLY A 388 10.97 1.13 2.11
C GLY A 388 10.40 -0.27 2.29
N ALA A 389 11.14 -1.31 1.88
CA ALA A 389 10.74 -2.70 2.06
C ALA A 389 10.59 -3.08 3.56
N ALA A 390 11.54 -2.67 4.40
CA ALA A 390 11.45 -2.90 5.85
C ALA A 390 10.22 -2.22 6.47
N SER A 391 9.88 -1.01 6.00
CA SER A 391 8.71 -0.27 6.47
C SER A 391 7.39 -1.00 6.14
N VAL A 392 7.29 -1.63 4.96
CA VAL A 392 6.13 -2.46 4.59
C VAL A 392 5.99 -3.65 5.54
N VAL A 393 7.10 -4.33 5.85
CA VAL A 393 7.12 -5.41 6.85
C VAL A 393 6.65 -4.90 8.22
N MET A 394 7.08 -3.72 8.65
CA MET A 394 6.63 -3.10 9.89
C MET A 394 5.13 -2.78 9.89
N LEU A 395 4.57 -2.29 8.78
CA LEU A 395 3.14 -2.01 8.63
C LEU A 395 2.30 -3.28 8.67
N ILE A 396 2.79 -4.37 8.08
CA ILE A 396 2.17 -5.70 8.18
C ILE A 396 2.22 -6.17 9.64
N LEU A 397 3.39 -6.07 10.28
CA LEU A 397 3.58 -6.49 11.67
C LEU A 397 2.71 -5.68 12.63
N ALA A 398 2.47 -4.40 12.36
CA ALA A 398 1.61 -3.53 13.16
C ALA A 398 0.21 -4.13 13.38
N ARG A 399 -0.32 -4.89 12.40
CA ARG A 399 -1.63 -5.53 12.47
C ARG A 399 -1.71 -6.70 13.46
N VAL A 400 -0.57 -7.28 13.82
CA VAL A 400 -0.44 -8.41 14.76
C VAL A 400 0.30 -8.00 16.05
N MET A 401 0.48 -6.70 16.27
CA MET A 401 1.06 -6.16 17.50
C MET A 401 0.12 -6.13 18.72
N PRO A 402 -1.21 -6.02 18.60
CA PRO A 402 -2.09 -6.11 19.75
C PRO A 402 -1.91 -7.44 20.49
N ALA A 403 -1.56 -7.37 21.78
CA ALA A 403 -1.31 -8.54 22.59
C ALA A 403 -2.30 -8.67 23.75
N ARG A 404 -2.82 -9.89 23.89
CA ARG A 404 -3.63 -10.34 25.02
C ARG A 404 -2.74 -10.55 26.25
N THR A 405 -3.30 -10.32 27.42
CA THR A 405 -2.66 -10.68 28.70
C THR A 405 -2.89 -12.16 29.03
N MET A 406 -2.30 -12.68 30.11
CA MET A 406 -2.60 -14.05 30.58
C MET A 406 -4.10 -14.26 30.86
N PRO A 407 -4.81 -13.36 31.59
CA PRO A 407 -6.26 -13.42 31.71
C PRO A 407 -7.00 -13.38 30.36
N GLY A 408 -6.58 -12.50 29.44
CA GLY A 408 -7.20 -12.41 28.12
C GLY A 408 -7.01 -13.67 27.27
N ALA A 409 -5.84 -14.32 27.32
CA ALA A 409 -5.57 -15.57 26.63
C ALA A 409 -6.38 -16.74 27.22
N MET A 410 -6.58 -16.78 28.54
CA MET A 410 -7.48 -17.73 29.19
C MET A 410 -8.93 -17.52 28.71
N LEU A 411 -9.43 -16.28 28.70
CA LEU A 411 -10.76 -15.98 28.19
C LEU A 411 -10.92 -16.34 26.71
N PHE A 412 -9.89 -16.09 25.90
CA PHE A 412 -9.87 -16.51 24.50
C PHE A 412 -9.99 -18.03 24.36
N ALA A 413 -9.24 -18.82 25.14
CA ALA A 413 -9.36 -20.28 25.16
C ALA A 413 -10.75 -20.74 25.61
N MET A 414 -11.32 -20.11 26.63
CA MET A 414 -12.70 -20.37 27.08
C MET A 414 -13.72 -20.08 25.98
N LEU A 415 -13.57 -18.97 25.25
CA LEU A 415 -14.42 -18.62 24.11
C LEU A 415 -14.25 -19.58 22.94
N ALA A 416 -13.03 -20.08 22.69
CA ALA A 416 -12.77 -21.10 21.67
C ALA A 416 -13.45 -22.43 22.03
N ALA A 417 -13.32 -22.89 23.28
CA ALA A 417 -14.02 -24.07 23.78
C ALA A 417 -15.56 -23.90 23.73
N TYR A 418 -16.05 -22.71 24.08
CA TYR A 418 -17.47 -22.39 24.00
C TYR A 418 -17.99 -22.35 22.55
N LYS A 419 -17.21 -21.80 21.61
CA LYS A 419 -17.50 -21.84 20.17
C LYS A 419 -17.65 -23.28 19.67
N ARG A 420 -16.78 -24.20 20.11
CA ARG A 420 -16.89 -25.62 19.75
C ARG A 420 -18.16 -26.25 20.30
N THR A 421 -18.54 -25.93 21.55
CA THR A 421 -19.79 -26.41 22.15
C THR A 421 -20.99 -25.96 21.33
N LEU A 422 -21.09 -24.66 21.03
CA LEU A 422 -22.18 -24.10 20.22
C LEU A 422 -22.22 -24.71 18.81
N HIS A 423 -21.08 -24.83 18.15
CA HIS A 423 -21.01 -25.44 16.83
C HIS A 423 -21.53 -26.90 16.85
N LYS A 424 -21.10 -27.68 17.84
CA LYS A 424 -21.52 -29.08 17.99
C LYS A 424 -23.01 -29.21 18.32
N THR A 425 -23.55 -28.35 19.15
CA THR A 425 -24.98 -28.39 19.50
C THR A 425 -25.85 -27.90 18.35
N MET A 426 -25.44 -26.84 17.64
CA MET A 426 -26.12 -26.41 16.42
C MET A 426 -26.06 -27.48 15.33
N ALA A 427 -24.96 -28.21 15.16
CA ALA A 427 -24.89 -29.30 14.19
C ALA A 427 -25.95 -30.38 14.43
N GLY A 428 -26.29 -30.69 15.69
CA GLY A 428 -27.33 -31.67 16.04
C GLY A 428 -28.76 -31.11 16.07
N ALA A 429 -28.93 -29.82 16.36
CA ALA A 429 -30.24 -29.22 16.58
C ALA A 429 -30.97 -28.88 15.27
N ARG A 430 -32.31 -29.04 15.27
CA ARG A 430 -33.19 -28.67 14.15
C ARG A 430 -33.88 -27.31 14.35
N SER A 431 -33.87 -26.77 15.57
CA SER A 431 -34.36 -25.43 15.89
C SER A 431 -33.48 -24.74 16.93
N MET A 432 -33.53 -23.41 17.02
CA MET A 432 -32.75 -22.66 18.02
C MET A 432 -33.26 -22.87 19.46
N ASP A 433 -34.56 -23.14 19.65
CA ASP A 433 -35.08 -23.60 20.95
C ASP A 433 -34.48 -24.95 21.36
N GLN A 434 -34.27 -25.84 20.39
CA GLN A 434 -33.59 -27.11 20.64
C GLN A 434 -32.12 -26.88 21.00
N VAL A 435 -31.42 -25.92 20.36
CA VAL A 435 -30.05 -25.54 20.76
C VAL A 435 -29.98 -25.15 22.24
N VAL A 436 -30.94 -24.34 22.70
CA VAL A 436 -31.02 -23.87 24.10
C VAL A 436 -31.37 -25.02 25.05
N THR A 437 -32.30 -25.89 24.65
CA THR A 437 -32.78 -27.00 25.49
C THR A 437 -31.77 -28.14 25.60
N GLU A 438 -31.14 -28.53 24.49
CA GLU A 438 -30.18 -29.65 24.42
C GLU A 438 -28.85 -29.31 25.04
N THR A 439 -28.43 -28.05 24.96
CA THR A 439 -27.21 -27.63 25.64
C THR A 439 -27.33 -27.76 27.16
N ARG A 440 -28.55 -27.74 27.73
CA ARG A 440 -28.84 -27.82 29.18
C ARG A 440 -28.03 -26.80 30.01
N LEU A 441 -27.81 -25.62 29.44
CA LEU A 441 -26.94 -24.61 30.00
C LEU A 441 -27.73 -23.62 30.86
N PRO A 442 -27.43 -23.47 32.15
CA PRO A 442 -28.18 -22.57 33.04
C PRO A 442 -28.08 -21.09 32.67
N TRP A 443 -27.14 -20.71 31.80
CA TRP A 443 -26.85 -19.33 31.45
C TRP A 443 -27.48 -18.93 30.10
N LEU A 444 -27.77 -19.90 29.22
CA LEU A 444 -28.39 -19.68 27.92
C LEU A 444 -29.89 -19.96 28.08
N GLU A 445 -30.67 -18.92 28.28
CA GLU A 445 -32.11 -19.07 28.59
C GLU A 445 -33.01 -18.81 27.39
N THR A 446 -32.49 -18.12 26.37
CA THR A 446 -33.27 -17.74 25.18
C THR A 446 -32.52 -18.07 23.88
N PRO A 447 -33.23 -18.42 22.81
CA PRO A 447 -32.65 -18.57 21.47
C PRO A 447 -31.90 -17.33 20.96
N ASP A 448 -32.38 -16.13 21.33
CA ASP A 448 -31.76 -14.86 20.94
C ASP A 448 -30.36 -14.70 21.55
N GLN A 449 -30.15 -15.11 22.81
CA GLN A 449 -28.82 -15.15 23.43
C GLN A 449 -27.87 -16.05 22.63
N ALA A 450 -28.38 -17.20 22.16
CA ALA A 450 -27.59 -18.18 21.42
C ALA A 450 -27.18 -17.61 20.06
N ALA A 451 -28.11 -16.92 19.39
CA ALA A 451 -27.84 -16.26 18.11
C ALA A 451 -26.81 -15.13 18.24
N VAL A 452 -26.94 -14.26 19.25
CA VAL A 452 -25.99 -13.16 19.50
C VAL A 452 -24.57 -13.70 19.75
N TRP A 453 -24.43 -14.70 20.62
CA TRP A 453 -23.15 -15.35 20.89
C TRP A 453 -22.60 -16.11 19.68
N SER A 454 -23.47 -16.72 18.88
CA SER A 454 -23.06 -17.39 17.63
C SER A 454 -22.48 -16.38 16.65
N VAL A 455 -23.08 -15.20 16.50
CA VAL A 455 -22.51 -14.13 15.67
C VAL A 455 -21.19 -13.62 16.25
N ALA A 456 -21.11 -13.42 17.57
CA ALA A 456 -19.89 -12.98 18.24
C ALA A 456 -18.69 -13.91 17.97
N LEU A 457 -18.94 -15.22 17.93
CA LEU A 457 -17.94 -16.26 17.72
C LEU A 457 -17.71 -16.62 16.23
N GLY A 458 -18.46 -15.99 15.32
CA GLY A 458 -18.37 -16.22 13.88
C GLY A 458 -19.02 -17.52 13.41
N LEU A 459 -20.08 -17.97 14.07
CA LEU A 459 -20.89 -19.15 13.73
C LEU A 459 -22.21 -18.77 13.03
N LYS A 460 -22.23 -17.65 12.30
CA LYS A 460 -23.43 -17.15 11.60
C LYS A 460 -24.01 -18.18 10.62
N ASP A 461 -23.14 -18.92 9.93
CA ASP A 461 -23.55 -19.92 8.94
C ASP A 461 -24.18 -21.15 9.63
N ASP A 462 -23.77 -21.46 10.87
CA ASP A 462 -24.40 -22.52 11.65
C ASP A 462 -25.83 -22.15 12.06
N VAL A 463 -26.06 -20.88 12.45
CA VAL A 463 -27.41 -20.37 12.76
C VAL A 463 -28.29 -20.45 11.52
N GLN A 464 -27.78 -20.04 10.35
CA GLN A 464 -28.51 -20.15 9.10
C GLN A 464 -28.88 -21.60 8.78
N ARG A 465 -27.94 -22.56 8.94
CA ARG A 465 -28.22 -23.99 8.74
C ARG A 465 -29.26 -24.55 9.71
N VAL A 466 -29.32 -24.06 10.96
CA VAL A 466 -30.38 -24.45 11.91
C VAL A 466 -31.73 -23.91 11.44
N LEU A 467 -31.78 -22.66 10.96
CA LEU A 467 -33.01 -22.04 10.42
C LEU A 467 -33.50 -22.71 9.13
N GLU A 468 -32.60 -23.09 8.23
CA GLU A 468 -32.96 -23.82 7.00
C GLU A 468 -33.59 -25.17 7.35
N ARG A 469 -33.04 -25.89 8.34
CA ARG A 469 -33.61 -27.15 8.83
C ARG A 469 -34.96 -26.96 9.52
N SER A 470 -35.14 -25.92 10.33
CA SER A 470 -36.43 -25.67 10.98
C SER A 470 -37.53 -25.35 9.97
N VAL A 471 -37.22 -24.62 8.90
CA VAL A 471 -38.17 -24.35 7.81
C VAL A 471 -38.44 -25.60 6.99
N GLU A 472 -37.45 -26.44 6.72
CA GLU A 472 -37.67 -27.72 6.06
C GLU A 472 -38.59 -28.63 6.88
N ASP A 473 -38.41 -28.67 8.20
CA ASP A 473 -39.30 -29.39 9.12
C ASP A 473 -40.75 -28.87 9.06
N VAL A 474 -40.97 -27.57 8.81
CA VAL A 474 -42.31 -27.02 8.55
C VAL A 474 -42.86 -27.44 7.18
N ARG A 475 -42.03 -27.39 6.12
CA ARG A 475 -42.43 -27.78 4.76
C ARG A 475 -42.83 -29.25 4.68
N GLU A 476 -42.10 -30.11 5.37
CA GLU A 476 -42.39 -31.54 5.47
C GLU A 476 -43.51 -31.86 6.47
N GLY A 477 -44.13 -30.84 7.10
CA GLY A 477 -45.24 -31.01 8.03
C GLY A 477 -44.85 -31.66 9.37
N ARG A 478 -43.56 -31.69 9.70
CA ARG A 478 -43.04 -32.24 10.97
C ARG A 478 -43.25 -31.29 12.14
N VAL A 479 -43.37 -29.99 11.87
CA VAL A 479 -43.56 -28.92 12.86
C VAL A 479 -44.61 -27.92 12.34
N ALA A 480 -45.41 -27.33 13.25
CA ALA A 480 -46.43 -26.34 12.87
C ALA A 480 -45.80 -25.08 12.26
N PRO A 481 -46.43 -24.41 11.27
CA PRO A 481 -45.88 -23.21 10.63
C PRO A 481 -45.49 -22.09 11.59
N GLY A 482 -46.15 -21.98 12.75
CA GLY A 482 -45.83 -20.99 13.80
C GLY A 482 -44.85 -21.48 14.88
N ALA A 483 -44.16 -22.60 14.72
CA ALA A 483 -43.23 -23.12 15.73
C ALA A 483 -41.76 -22.91 15.37
N VAL A 484 -41.47 -22.23 14.26
CA VAL A 484 -40.11 -21.83 13.89
C VAL A 484 -39.74 -20.54 14.62
N TRP A 485 -38.65 -20.60 15.39
CA TRP A 485 -38.07 -19.42 16.02
C TRP A 485 -37.65 -18.37 14.99
N ALA A 486 -38.03 -17.13 15.27
CA ALA A 486 -37.45 -15.93 14.66
C ALA A 486 -36.93 -15.01 15.78
N PRO A 487 -35.78 -14.34 15.59
CA PRO A 487 -35.29 -13.40 16.57
C PRO A 487 -36.30 -12.28 16.84
N VAL A 488 -36.43 -11.84 18.09
CA VAL A 488 -37.39 -10.78 18.47
C VAL A 488 -37.15 -9.49 17.68
N TRP A 489 -35.92 -9.26 17.26
CA TRP A 489 -35.49 -8.09 16.49
C TRP A 489 -35.68 -8.21 14.97
N TYR A 490 -36.14 -9.36 14.45
CA TYR A 490 -36.30 -9.64 13.00
C TYR A 490 -37.67 -9.18 12.43
N GLY A 491 -38.68 -8.93 13.28
CA GLY A 491 -40.08 -8.90 12.83
C GLY A 491 -40.98 -7.75 13.33
N SER A 492 -40.46 -6.57 13.67
CA SER A 492 -41.27 -5.49 14.26
C SER A 492 -42.16 -4.72 13.26
N GLY A 493 -42.85 -5.42 12.35
CA GLY A 493 -43.88 -4.89 11.46
C GLY A 493 -45.28 -5.36 11.88
N GLY A 494 -45.87 -4.70 12.87
CA GLY A 494 -47.32 -4.77 13.17
C GLY A 494 -47.79 -5.92 14.09
N GLY A 495 -48.07 -5.58 15.36
CA GLY A 495 -49.07 -6.28 16.19
C GLY A 495 -48.70 -7.65 16.78
N SER A 496 -47.74 -7.72 17.70
CA SER A 496 -47.57 -8.88 18.58
C SER A 496 -48.54 -8.80 19.77
N SER A 497 -49.49 -9.74 19.86
CA SER A 497 -50.29 -9.96 21.07
C SER A 497 -49.41 -10.57 22.19
N PRO A 498 -49.57 -10.13 23.45
CA PRO A 498 -48.76 -10.64 24.56
C PRO A 498 -49.22 -12.07 24.92
N GLY A 499 -48.37 -13.07 24.70
CA GLY A 499 -48.59 -14.42 25.22
C GLY A 499 -48.24 -15.61 24.31
N GLY A 500 -47.82 -15.39 23.06
CA GLY A 500 -47.41 -16.47 22.14
C GLY A 500 -45.92 -16.46 21.86
N SER A 501 -45.24 -17.60 22.02
CA SER A 501 -43.90 -17.83 21.47
C SER A 501 -43.92 -17.42 19.99
N GLY A 502 -43.03 -16.50 19.60
CA GLY A 502 -42.98 -15.85 18.29
C GLY A 502 -42.94 -16.84 17.13
N GLY A 503 -44.12 -17.24 16.71
CA GLY A 503 -44.36 -18.05 15.54
C GLY A 503 -44.55 -17.21 14.31
N PHE A 504 -44.17 -17.76 13.17
CA PHE A 504 -44.38 -17.32 11.79
C PHE A 504 -45.84 -16.99 11.37
N GLY A 505 -46.77 -16.83 12.31
CA GLY A 505 -48.19 -16.64 12.06
C GLY A 505 -48.63 -15.25 11.60
N GLY A 506 -47.72 -14.34 11.24
CA GLY A 506 -48.11 -12.95 10.93
C GLY A 506 -47.20 -12.15 10.01
N LEU A 507 -46.16 -12.72 9.40
CA LEU A 507 -45.38 -11.98 8.42
C LEU A 507 -46.06 -12.05 7.06
N ALA A 508 -46.41 -10.89 6.50
CA ALA A 508 -46.67 -10.76 5.08
C ALA A 508 -45.47 -11.38 4.33
N PRO A 509 -45.67 -12.38 3.46
CA PRO A 509 -44.60 -12.94 2.66
C PRO A 509 -44.01 -11.79 1.86
N GLY A 510 -42.71 -11.53 1.99
CA GLY A 510 -42.00 -10.63 1.11
C GLY A 510 -42.16 -11.14 -0.32
N LEU A 511 -43.12 -10.57 -1.02
CA LEU A 511 -43.42 -10.80 -2.42
C LEU A 511 -42.10 -10.69 -3.18
N MET A 512 -41.71 -11.78 -3.83
CA MET A 512 -40.55 -11.98 -4.72
C MET A 512 -39.30 -12.72 -4.16
N SER A 513 -39.30 -13.30 -2.96
CA SER A 513 -38.41 -14.43 -2.64
C SER A 513 -39.16 -15.75 -2.77
N ALA A 514 -38.76 -16.61 -3.70
CA ALA A 514 -39.37 -17.91 -3.99
C ALA A 514 -39.24 -18.95 -2.84
N SER A 515 -38.85 -18.53 -1.64
CA SER A 515 -38.71 -19.37 -0.45
C SER A 515 -39.29 -18.65 0.76
N GLY A 516 -40.22 -19.29 1.47
CA GLY A 516 -40.74 -18.82 2.77
C GLY A 516 -39.73 -18.86 3.92
N VAL A 517 -38.43 -18.64 3.65
CA VAL A 517 -37.32 -18.66 4.61
C VAL A 517 -36.85 -17.21 4.83
N PRO A 518 -36.81 -16.73 6.09
CA PRO A 518 -36.06 -15.55 6.51
C PRO A 518 -34.61 -15.61 6.03
N ASP A 519 -34.20 -14.68 5.17
CA ASP A 519 -32.80 -14.56 4.74
C ASP A 519 -31.97 -13.90 5.86
N PHE A 520 -31.64 -14.71 6.87
CA PHE A 520 -30.79 -14.32 7.98
C PHE A 520 -29.39 -13.91 7.48
N GLY A 521 -28.86 -14.58 6.46
CA GLY A 521 -27.57 -14.27 5.86
C GLY A 521 -27.54 -12.87 5.22
N GLY A 522 -28.53 -12.57 4.38
CA GLY A 522 -28.69 -11.26 3.74
C GLY A 522 -28.96 -10.14 4.75
N MET A 523 -29.78 -10.38 5.77
CA MET A 523 -29.98 -9.42 6.84
C MET A 523 -28.71 -9.15 7.64
N MET A 524 -27.95 -10.19 8.00
CA MET A 524 -26.67 -10.04 8.69
C MET A 524 -25.63 -9.31 7.84
N SER A 525 -25.66 -9.53 6.52
CA SER A 525 -24.85 -8.76 5.56
C SER A 525 -25.25 -7.28 5.59
N ALA A 526 -26.55 -6.98 5.58
CA ALA A 526 -27.05 -5.61 5.62
C ALA A 526 -26.78 -4.91 6.96
N ILE A 527 -26.95 -5.59 8.11
CA ILE A 527 -26.55 -5.07 9.43
C ILE A 527 -25.03 -4.83 9.46
N GLY A 528 -24.25 -5.68 8.78
CA GLY A 528 -22.81 -5.51 8.62
C GLY A 528 -22.38 -4.26 7.83
N THR A 529 -23.30 -3.64 7.09
CA THR A 529 -23.07 -2.34 6.40
C THR A 529 -23.39 -1.12 7.27
N ILE A 530 -24.01 -1.32 8.45
CA ILE A 530 -24.30 -0.23 9.39
C ILE A 530 -22.98 0.35 9.89
N GLY A 531 -22.79 1.65 9.66
CA GLY A 531 -21.58 2.36 10.05
C GLY A 531 -20.52 2.49 8.95
N ASP A 532 -20.74 1.92 7.75
CA ASP A 532 -19.93 2.29 6.59
C ASP A 532 -20.25 3.74 6.22
N SER A 533 -19.27 4.64 6.28
CA SER A 533 -19.38 5.93 5.59
C SER A 533 -19.30 5.69 4.08
N PRO A 534 -20.03 6.42 3.23
CA PRO A 534 -19.74 6.41 1.81
C PRO A 534 -18.26 6.72 1.66
N SER A 535 -17.52 5.81 1.02
CA SER A 535 -16.11 6.05 0.71
C SER A 535 -16.03 7.44 0.08
N PRO A 536 -15.15 8.34 0.52
CA PRO A 536 -14.86 9.51 -0.28
C PRO A 536 -14.48 8.93 -1.64
N SER A 537 -15.26 9.29 -2.66
CA SER A 537 -15.05 8.94 -4.06
C SER A 537 -13.57 8.80 -4.28
N GLY A 538 -13.12 7.57 -4.47
CA GLY A 538 -11.72 7.27 -4.64
C GLY A 538 -11.20 8.23 -5.69
N SER A 539 -10.29 9.11 -5.26
CA SER A 539 -9.49 9.90 -6.18
C SER A 539 -8.95 8.89 -7.18
N GLY A 540 -9.45 8.97 -8.41
CA GLY A 540 -9.03 8.10 -9.48
C GLY A 540 -7.51 8.06 -9.45
N SER A 541 -6.97 6.86 -9.37
CA SER A 541 -5.59 6.58 -9.68
C SER A 541 -5.35 7.06 -11.11
N GLY A 542 -5.03 8.35 -11.24
CA GLY A 542 -4.46 8.92 -12.45
C GLY A 542 -3.17 8.18 -12.68
N GLY A 543 -3.10 7.47 -13.80
CA GLY A 543 -1.88 6.82 -14.23
C GLY A 543 -0.74 7.83 -14.19
N PHE A 544 0.34 7.45 -13.51
CA PHE A 544 1.62 8.07 -13.73
C PHE A 544 2.01 7.72 -15.16
N SER A 545 1.69 8.62 -16.09
CA SER A 545 2.36 8.70 -17.38
C SER A 545 3.84 8.90 -17.06
N GLY A 546 4.67 7.96 -17.53
CA GLY A 546 6.11 8.08 -17.48
C GLY A 546 6.53 9.39 -18.12
N GLY A 547 6.93 10.35 -17.29
CA GLY A 547 7.77 11.44 -17.74
C GLY A 547 9.17 10.87 -17.87
N SER A 548 9.71 10.86 -19.09
CA SER A 548 11.14 10.71 -19.27
C SER A 548 11.79 11.85 -18.50
N SER A 549 12.54 11.51 -17.46
CA SER A 549 13.50 12.42 -16.86
C SER A 549 14.60 12.67 -17.89
N GLY A 550 14.34 13.62 -18.80
CA GLY A 550 15.41 14.34 -19.47
C GLY A 550 16.16 15.07 -18.38
N GLY A 551 17.23 14.45 -17.89
CA GLY A 551 18.19 15.13 -17.05
C GLY A 551 18.69 16.31 -17.86
N GLY A 552 18.39 17.52 -17.38
CA GLY A 552 19.00 18.73 -17.92
C GLY A 552 20.50 18.66 -17.70
N GLY A 553 21.21 18.09 -18.66
CA GLY A 553 22.58 18.48 -18.93
C GLY A 553 22.53 19.93 -19.35
N GLY A 554 23.44 20.75 -18.84
CA GLY A 554 23.75 21.99 -19.49
C GLY A 554 24.75 21.64 -20.58
N GLY A 555 24.30 21.55 -21.81
CA GLY A 555 25.17 21.44 -22.96
C GLY A 555 26.10 22.64 -22.96
N SER A 556 27.41 22.38 -22.99
CA SER A 556 28.40 23.40 -23.25
C SER A 556 28.76 23.43 -24.74
N GLY A 557 28.23 24.38 -25.49
CA GLY A 557 28.32 24.41 -26.95
C GLY A 557 27.55 25.56 -27.58
N GLY A 558 27.65 25.68 -28.90
CA GLY A 558 26.95 26.72 -29.65
C GLY A 558 27.33 26.77 -31.12
N GLY A 559 26.59 27.61 -31.84
CA GLY A 559 26.75 27.81 -33.28
C GLY A 559 27.85 28.80 -33.60
N PHE A 560 28.45 28.63 -34.77
CA PHE A 560 29.47 29.53 -35.30
C PHE A 560 29.18 29.93 -36.74
#